data_AF-A0A9X5XNE9-F1
#
_entry.id   AF-A0A9X5XNE9-F1
#
_cell.length_a   1.000
_cell.length_b   1.000
_cell.length_c   1.000
_cell.angle_alpha   90.00
_cell.angle_beta   90.00
_cell.angle_gamma   90.00
#
_symmetry.space_group_name_H-M   'P 1'
#
loop_
_entity.id
_entity.type
_entity.pdbx_description
1 polymer ?
#
loop_
_entity_poly.entity_id
_entity_poly.type
_entity_poly.pdbx_seq_one_letter_code
_entity_poly.pdbx_strand_id
1 'polypeptide(L)'
;LSGLVTADWAKRYGARVDSYRFPKGENVRAQWAEQVGRDGFTVLEAVHAPGAPCWLRQIPAVQVLRRAWVEQYHRDGEGVRWREGKDLPPARRRLSSPYDPDARYGLKRGSGWCGYKTHLSETCEPDAPHLITHVLTTDATVADSEVTEAVHHGMARRELLPDEHDVDAGYVTAAHIVTARDAHRVELLGPVGLDTCHENHDGEHFTQSAFTVDWDAKKAVCPQGKVSASWSDQRKSSGTPVSRVHFTAQDCAACPVRGKCTRASNGKWGRSLTLLPREQQQVLDQRRQEQRTEAWKKRYDIRAGP
;
A
#
# COMPACT_ATOMS: atom_id res chain seq x y z
N LEU A 1 36.28 -0.97 24.48
CA LEU A 1 35.24 0.08 24.60
C LEU A 1 35.09 0.64 26.02
N SER A 2 35.68 0.02 27.06
CA SER A 2 35.58 0.50 28.45
C SER A 2 36.00 1.98 28.62
N GLY A 3 37.02 2.43 27.90
CA GLY A 3 37.45 3.84 27.91
C GLY A 3 36.45 4.85 27.34
N LEU A 4 35.37 4.39 26.69
CA LEU A 4 34.27 5.25 26.22
C LEU A 4 33.18 5.47 27.29
N VAL A 5 33.10 4.57 28.28
CA VAL A 5 32.08 4.61 29.33
C VAL A 5 32.57 5.52 30.44
N THR A 6 32.51 6.83 30.21
CA THR A 6 32.80 7.86 31.20
C THR A 6 31.66 8.00 32.22
N ALA A 7 31.89 8.73 33.32
CA ALA A 7 30.83 9.06 34.27
C ALA A 7 29.65 9.79 33.60
N ASP A 8 29.94 10.69 32.66
CA ASP A 8 28.92 11.39 31.87
C ASP A 8 28.17 10.46 30.92
N TRP A 9 28.85 9.49 30.31
CA TRP A 9 28.21 8.45 29.50
C TRP A 9 27.26 7.62 30.34
N ALA A 10 27.71 7.16 31.51
CA ALA A 10 26.90 6.39 32.45
C ALA A 10 25.69 7.20 32.95
N LYS A 11 25.85 8.50 33.20
CA LYS A 11 24.74 9.40 33.56
C LYS A 11 23.70 9.53 32.44
N ARG A 12 24.14 9.56 31.16
CA ARG A 12 23.23 9.68 30.00
C ARG A 12 22.54 8.38 29.62
N TYR A 13 23.27 7.27 29.60
CA TYR A 13 22.80 6.00 29.01
C TYR A 13 22.66 4.85 30.00
N GLY A 14 23.12 5.02 31.25
CA GLY A 14 23.05 3.97 32.27
C GLY A 14 21.61 3.62 32.67
N ALA A 15 20.68 4.53 32.45
CA ALA A 15 19.26 4.30 32.64
C ALA A 15 18.52 4.44 31.30
N ARG A 16 17.52 3.58 31.06
CA ARG A 16 16.69 3.66 29.85
C ARG A 16 16.00 5.03 29.79
N VAL A 17 16.05 5.66 28.62
CA VAL A 17 15.29 6.88 28.32
C VAL A 17 13.81 6.52 28.19
N ASP A 18 12.98 7.23 28.94
CA ASP A 18 11.52 7.15 28.93
C ASP A 18 10.92 8.57 28.85
N SER A 19 9.59 8.67 28.78
CA SER A 19 8.88 9.96 28.68
C SER A 19 9.12 10.90 29.86
N TYR A 20 9.50 10.39 31.04
CA TYR A 20 9.81 11.19 32.23
C TYR A 20 11.24 11.72 32.22
N ARG A 21 12.18 10.93 31.70
CA ARG A 21 13.61 11.28 31.58
C ARG A 21 13.95 12.02 30.29
N PHE A 22 13.01 12.08 29.35
CA PHE A 22 13.21 12.79 28.10
C PHE A 22 13.33 14.31 28.35
N PRO A 23 14.33 14.99 27.77
CA PRO A 23 14.50 16.42 27.96
C PRO A 23 13.24 17.21 27.62
N LYS A 24 12.94 18.23 28.43
CA LYS A 24 11.79 19.13 28.24
C LYS A 24 12.23 20.38 27.49
N GLY A 25 11.44 20.79 26.50
CA GLY A 25 11.73 21.94 25.63
C GLY A 25 12.42 21.53 24.31
N GLU A 26 12.03 22.17 23.22
CA GLU A 26 12.50 21.83 21.86
C GLU A 26 14.00 22.04 21.70
N ASN A 27 14.53 23.20 22.13
CA ASN A 27 15.97 23.51 22.04
C ASN A 27 16.84 22.50 22.81
N VAL A 28 16.39 22.08 24.00
CA VAL A 28 17.12 21.11 24.83
C VAL A 28 17.08 19.72 24.17
N ARG A 29 15.96 19.35 23.54
CA ARG A 29 15.84 18.09 22.79
C ARG A 29 16.73 18.05 21.56
N ALA A 30 16.82 19.15 20.82
CA ALA A 30 17.71 19.27 19.67
C ALA A 30 19.18 19.09 20.08
N GLN A 31 19.63 19.83 21.08
CA GLN A 31 21.01 19.71 21.61
C GLN A 31 21.30 18.31 22.15
N TRP A 32 20.34 17.72 22.87
CA TRP A 32 20.45 16.35 23.36
C TRP A 32 20.54 15.34 22.21
N ALA A 33 19.72 15.48 21.17
CA ALA A 33 19.74 14.62 20.00
C ALA A 33 21.08 14.70 19.25
N GLU A 34 21.65 15.89 19.08
CA GLU A 34 22.98 16.06 18.49
C GLU A 34 24.09 15.46 19.36
N GLN A 35 24.01 15.60 20.69
CA GLN A 35 24.94 14.94 21.61
C GLN A 35 24.87 13.41 21.47
N VAL A 36 23.67 12.85 21.42
CA VAL A 36 23.46 11.41 21.18
C VAL A 36 24.06 11.01 19.83
N GLY A 37 23.86 11.82 18.79
CA GLY A 37 24.48 11.63 17.49
C GLY A 37 26.01 11.52 17.57
N ARG A 38 26.67 12.49 18.22
CA ARG A 38 28.13 12.48 18.44
C ARG A 38 28.61 11.27 19.22
N ASP A 39 27.89 10.93 20.30
CA ASP A 39 28.21 9.80 21.16
C ASP A 39 28.17 8.47 20.39
N GLY A 40 27.13 8.25 19.56
CA GLY A 40 27.06 7.04 18.75
C GLY A 40 28.09 6.97 17.63
N PHE A 41 28.48 8.09 17.02
CA PHE A 41 29.61 8.11 16.08
C PHE A 41 30.94 7.76 16.74
N THR A 42 31.17 8.23 17.97
CA THR A 42 32.34 7.84 18.77
C THR A 42 32.41 6.32 18.97
N VAL A 43 31.28 5.68 19.29
CA VAL A 43 31.19 4.22 19.41
C VAL A 43 31.48 3.52 18.08
N LEU A 44 30.86 4.00 16.99
CA LEU A 44 31.04 3.42 15.66
C LEU A 44 32.50 3.53 15.18
N GLU A 45 33.17 4.65 15.43
CA GLU A 45 34.60 4.83 15.14
C GLU A 45 35.47 3.85 15.92
N ALA A 46 35.25 3.75 17.22
CA ALA A 46 36.03 2.84 18.07
C ALA A 46 35.88 1.38 17.64
N VAL A 47 34.69 0.97 17.19
CA VAL A 47 34.43 -0.38 16.66
C VAL A 47 35.03 -0.59 15.26
N HIS A 48 35.18 0.47 14.47
CA HIS A 48 35.76 0.43 13.12
C HIS A 48 37.26 0.76 13.07
N ALA A 49 37.90 1.08 14.20
CA ALA A 49 39.32 1.38 14.28
C ALA A 49 40.18 0.20 13.77
N PRO A 50 41.36 0.45 13.15
CA PRO A 50 42.22 -0.60 12.61
C PRO A 50 42.63 -1.68 13.62
N GLY A 51 42.80 -1.32 14.90
CA GLY A 51 43.14 -2.24 15.98
C GLY A 51 41.93 -2.89 16.69
N ALA A 52 40.70 -2.57 16.28
CA ALA A 52 39.51 -3.14 16.91
C ALA A 52 39.24 -4.56 16.37
N PRO A 53 38.92 -5.54 17.26
CA PRO A 53 38.53 -6.87 16.82
C PRO A 53 37.40 -6.85 15.80
N CYS A 54 37.56 -7.57 14.69
CA CYS A 54 36.62 -7.53 13.56
C CYS A 54 35.20 -7.97 13.94
N TRP A 55 35.07 -8.92 14.87
CA TRP A 55 33.78 -9.43 15.36
C TRP A 55 32.91 -8.35 16.01
N LEU A 56 33.50 -7.27 16.56
CA LEU A 56 32.72 -6.17 17.15
C LEU A 56 31.79 -5.52 16.12
N ARG A 57 32.22 -5.45 14.86
CA ARG A 57 31.42 -4.90 13.76
C ARG A 57 30.29 -5.83 13.38
N GLN A 58 30.38 -7.12 13.67
CA GLN A 58 29.38 -8.12 13.29
C GLN A 58 28.25 -8.23 14.33
N ILE A 59 28.38 -7.60 15.50
CA ILE A 59 27.35 -7.61 16.53
C ILE A 59 26.06 -6.97 15.96
N PRO A 60 24.90 -7.65 16.03
CA PRO A 60 23.65 -7.13 15.51
C PRO A 60 23.28 -5.73 16.03
N ALA A 61 23.48 -5.48 17.33
CA ALA A 61 23.23 -4.18 17.94
C ALA A 61 24.12 -3.06 17.34
N VAL A 62 25.37 -3.36 16.97
CA VAL A 62 26.27 -2.39 16.32
C VAL A 62 25.82 -2.12 14.89
N GLN A 63 25.31 -3.12 14.18
CA GLN A 63 24.75 -2.93 12.83
C GLN A 63 23.48 -2.09 12.86
N VAL A 64 22.60 -2.31 13.83
CA VAL A 64 21.42 -1.46 14.05
C VAL A 64 21.81 -0.03 14.40
N LEU A 65 22.79 0.15 15.31
CA LEU A 65 23.33 1.47 15.65
C LEU A 65 23.85 2.18 14.41
N ARG A 66 24.67 1.50 13.60
CA ARG A 66 25.22 2.04 12.35
C ARG A 66 24.11 2.49 11.41
N ARG A 67 23.11 1.64 11.18
CA ARG A 67 21.96 1.95 10.30
C ARG A 67 21.19 3.16 10.83
N ALA A 68 20.81 3.14 12.10
CA ALA A 68 20.09 4.25 12.74
C ALA A 68 20.86 5.57 12.60
N TRP A 69 22.18 5.57 12.78
CA TRP A 69 22.98 6.79 12.68
C TRP A 69 23.08 7.33 11.26
N VAL A 70 23.24 6.45 10.27
CA VAL A 70 23.23 6.85 8.85
C VAL A 70 21.87 7.43 8.45
N GLU A 71 20.78 6.86 8.96
CA GLU A 71 19.43 7.28 8.61
C GLU A 71 18.96 8.54 9.35
N GLN A 72 19.46 8.79 10.57
CA GLN A 72 18.98 9.86 11.46
C GLN A 72 19.92 11.07 11.53
N TYR A 73 21.19 10.94 11.15
CA TYR A 73 22.16 12.03 11.29
C TYR A 73 22.90 12.33 9.99
N HIS A 74 23.20 13.62 9.79
CA HIS A 74 24.28 14.07 8.92
C HIS A 74 25.58 14.09 9.70
N ARG A 75 26.66 13.78 8.99
CA ARG A 75 28.02 13.94 9.49
C ARG A 75 28.90 14.49 8.38
N ASP A 76 29.42 15.68 8.60
CA ASP A 76 30.27 16.41 7.66
C ASP A 76 31.37 17.16 8.43
N GLY A 77 32.08 18.06 7.75
CA GLY A 77 33.15 18.87 8.36
C GLY A 77 32.66 19.88 9.41
N GLU A 78 31.36 20.18 9.47
CA GLU A 78 30.75 21.11 10.44
C GLU A 78 30.28 20.37 11.71
N GLY A 79 30.18 19.04 11.66
CA GLY A 79 29.89 18.20 12.82
C GLY A 79 28.76 17.21 12.57
N VAL A 80 27.97 16.94 13.62
CA VAL A 80 26.85 16.00 13.60
C VAL A 80 25.55 16.79 13.72
N ARG A 81 24.67 16.65 12.73
CA ARG A 81 23.36 17.31 12.69
C ARG A 81 22.25 16.28 12.58
N TRP A 82 21.14 16.50 13.26
CA TRP A 82 19.97 15.63 13.19
C TRP A 82 19.21 15.85 11.87
N ARG A 83 18.73 14.78 11.23
CA ARG A 83 17.98 14.83 9.98
C ARG A 83 16.50 15.08 10.24
N GLU A 84 15.89 15.92 9.42
CA GLU A 84 14.46 16.21 9.50
C GLU A 84 13.79 16.16 8.13
N GLY A 85 12.47 15.96 8.12
CA GLY A 85 11.64 16.07 6.93
C GLY A 85 12.18 15.27 5.73
N LYS A 86 12.59 15.98 4.68
CA LYS A 86 13.04 15.42 3.40
C LYS A 86 14.43 14.78 3.44
N ASP A 87 15.19 15.03 4.50
CA ASP A 87 16.54 14.47 4.67
C ASP A 87 16.54 13.03 5.21
N LEU A 88 15.37 12.58 5.70
CA LEU A 88 15.16 11.21 6.15
C LEU A 88 14.93 10.25 4.97
N PRO A 89 15.37 8.99 5.08
CA PRO A 89 15.03 7.96 4.10
C PRO A 89 13.51 7.82 3.91
N PRO A 90 13.05 7.36 2.73
CA PRO A 90 11.64 7.05 2.51
C PRO A 90 11.11 6.14 3.62
N ALA A 91 9.91 6.44 4.15
CA ALA A 91 9.33 5.76 5.31
C ALA A 91 9.34 4.22 5.19
N ARG A 92 9.12 3.68 3.98
CA ARG A 92 9.16 2.24 3.69
C ARG A 92 10.52 1.56 3.92
N ARG A 93 11.62 2.33 3.92
CA ARG A 93 13.00 1.84 4.14
C ARG A 93 13.57 2.27 5.49
N ARG A 94 12.93 3.26 6.12
CA ARG A 94 13.41 3.88 7.34
C ARG A 94 13.18 2.94 8.53
N LEU A 95 14.21 2.78 9.35
CA LEU A 95 14.15 2.08 10.61
C LEU A 95 13.10 2.74 11.51
N SER A 96 12.10 1.96 11.92
CA SER A 96 11.00 2.44 12.77
C SER A 96 11.23 2.10 14.24
N SER A 97 11.97 1.02 14.53
CA SER A 97 12.37 0.62 15.87
C SER A 97 13.80 0.08 15.87
N PRO A 98 14.67 0.51 16.79
CA PRO A 98 15.99 -0.10 16.96
C PRO A 98 15.93 -1.46 17.69
N TYR A 99 14.79 -1.81 18.29
CA TYR A 99 14.59 -3.11 18.96
C TYR A 99 13.98 -4.16 18.04
N ASP A 100 13.29 -3.70 16.98
CA ASP A 100 12.72 -4.54 15.92
C ASP A 100 13.03 -3.88 14.57
N PRO A 101 14.16 -4.25 13.93
CA PRO A 101 14.59 -3.66 12.67
C PRO A 101 13.69 -3.99 11.47
N ASP A 102 12.79 -4.97 11.60
CA ASP A 102 11.87 -5.42 10.56
C ASP A 102 10.52 -4.70 10.66
N ALA A 103 10.15 -4.17 11.83
CA ALA A 103 8.98 -3.32 12.00
C ALA A 103 8.99 -2.12 11.05
N ARG A 104 7.82 -1.81 10.48
CA ARG A 104 7.60 -0.65 9.61
C ARG A 104 6.52 0.24 10.18
N TYR A 105 6.59 1.53 9.85
CA TYR A 105 5.52 2.47 10.14
C TYR A 105 4.39 2.30 9.11
N GLY A 106 3.20 1.93 9.57
CA GLY A 106 1.97 1.90 8.79
C GLY A 106 1.02 3.04 9.18
N LEU A 107 0.14 3.41 8.25
CA LEU A 107 -0.95 4.35 8.49
C LEU A 107 -2.25 3.73 7.98
N LYS A 108 -3.29 3.71 8.81
CA LYS A 108 -4.63 3.20 8.45
C LYS A 108 -5.66 4.07 9.14
N ARG A 109 -6.56 4.67 8.34
CA ARG A 109 -7.65 5.54 8.82
C ARG A 109 -7.17 6.67 9.75
N GLY A 110 -6.02 7.27 9.45
CA GLY A 110 -5.42 8.36 10.24
C GLY A 110 -4.65 7.90 11.49
N SER A 111 -4.74 6.63 11.87
CA SER A 111 -3.96 6.04 12.96
C SER A 111 -2.68 5.42 12.42
N GLY A 112 -1.55 5.86 12.95
CA GLY A 112 -0.24 5.31 12.62
C GLY A 112 0.28 4.35 13.69
N TRP A 113 1.01 3.32 13.27
CA TRP A 113 1.68 2.40 14.20
C TRP A 113 3.02 1.92 13.62
N CYS A 114 3.94 1.55 14.50
CA CYS A 114 5.16 0.83 14.13
C CYS A 114 4.95 -0.67 14.39
N GLY A 115 5.10 -1.50 13.38
CA GLY A 115 4.98 -2.95 13.52
C GLY A 115 4.61 -3.62 12.21
N TYR A 116 3.64 -4.53 12.30
CA TYR A 116 3.21 -5.41 11.22
C TYR A 116 1.69 -5.30 11.00
N LYS A 117 1.21 -5.93 9.94
CA LYS A 117 -0.20 -6.23 9.73
C LYS A 117 -0.39 -7.73 9.78
N THR A 118 -1.48 -8.16 10.39
CA THR A 118 -1.91 -9.56 10.35
C THR A 118 -3.23 -9.64 9.60
N HIS A 119 -3.26 -10.54 8.62
CA HIS A 119 -4.41 -10.88 7.80
C HIS A 119 -4.88 -12.26 8.23
N LEU A 120 -6.16 -12.36 8.58
CA LEU A 120 -6.79 -13.58 9.08
C LEU A 120 -7.87 -14.02 8.09
N SER A 121 -7.95 -15.32 7.85
CA SER A 121 -9.10 -15.96 7.22
C SER A 121 -9.69 -16.95 8.22
N GLU A 122 -11.01 -16.95 8.34
CA GLU A 122 -11.75 -17.84 9.23
C GLU A 122 -12.94 -18.46 8.51
N THR A 123 -13.44 -19.58 9.04
CA THR A 123 -14.73 -20.15 8.65
C THR A 123 -15.87 -19.29 9.21
N CYS A 124 -16.98 -19.19 8.48
CA CYS A 124 -18.10 -18.32 8.82
C CYS A 124 -19.48 -19.01 8.70
N GLU A 125 -19.51 -20.34 8.52
CA GLU A 125 -20.75 -21.08 8.37
C GLU A 125 -21.62 -20.95 9.62
N PRO A 126 -22.93 -20.64 9.48
CA PRO A 126 -23.79 -20.29 10.61
C PRO A 126 -23.99 -21.43 11.61
N ASP A 127 -23.89 -22.67 11.17
CA ASP A 127 -24.09 -23.88 11.98
C ASP A 127 -22.78 -24.51 12.47
N ALA A 128 -21.65 -23.82 12.34
CA ALA A 128 -20.32 -24.32 12.70
C ALA A 128 -19.52 -23.29 13.52
N PRO A 129 -18.54 -23.72 14.33
CA PRO A 129 -17.63 -22.79 14.99
C PRO A 129 -16.77 -22.05 13.97
N HIS A 130 -16.49 -20.78 14.24
CA HIS A 130 -15.53 -19.99 13.46
C HIS A 130 -14.11 -20.42 13.82
N LEU A 131 -13.38 -20.93 12.83
CA LEU A 131 -12.02 -21.43 12.96
C LEU A 131 -11.11 -20.64 12.04
N ILE A 132 -10.00 -20.13 12.60
CA ILE A 132 -8.97 -19.47 11.81
C ILE A 132 -8.27 -20.51 10.92
N THR A 133 -8.46 -20.43 9.61
CA THR A 133 -7.89 -21.34 8.61
C THR A 133 -6.51 -20.86 8.12
N HIS A 134 -6.29 -19.54 8.12
CA HIS A 134 -5.05 -18.94 7.65
C HIS A 134 -4.68 -17.66 8.39
N VAL A 135 -3.37 -17.49 8.62
CA VAL A 135 -2.77 -16.30 9.23
C VAL A 135 -1.59 -15.89 8.37
N LEU A 136 -1.58 -14.64 7.94
CA LEU A 136 -0.47 -14.04 7.21
C LEU A 136 -0.05 -12.75 7.90
N THR A 137 1.21 -12.66 8.31
CA THR A 137 1.78 -11.42 8.85
C THR A 137 2.69 -10.78 7.82
N THR A 138 2.50 -9.48 7.59
CA THR A 138 3.25 -8.68 6.62
C THR A 138 3.78 -7.41 7.26
N ASP A 139 4.76 -6.77 6.61
CA ASP A 139 5.18 -5.41 6.96
C ASP A 139 3.96 -4.47 6.95
N ALA A 140 3.91 -3.52 7.90
CA ALA A 140 2.78 -2.59 7.98
C ALA A 140 2.58 -1.71 6.72
N THR A 141 3.56 -1.67 5.82
CA THR A 141 3.51 -0.94 4.55
C THR A 141 2.84 -1.70 3.41
N VAL A 142 2.66 -3.02 3.54
CA VAL A 142 2.01 -3.83 2.50
C VAL A 142 0.54 -3.44 2.42
N ALA A 143 0.03 -3.21 1.20
CA ALA A 143 -1.39 -2.92 1.00
C ALA A 143 -2.22 -4.20 1.11
N ASP A 144 -3.44 -4.06 1.64
CA ASP A 144 -4.34 -5.20 1.86
C ASP A 144 -4.68 -5.91 0.52
N SER A 145 -4.64 -5.19 -0.60
CA SER A 145 -4.83 -5.75 -1.94
C SER A 145 -3.70 -6.66 -2.41
N GLU A 146 -2.49 -6.51 -1.87
CA GLU A 146 -1.32 -7.29 -2.31
C GLU A 146 -1.29 -8.69 -1.69
N VAL A 147 -2.15 -8.98 -0.69
CA VAL A 147 -2.03 -10.22 0.08
C VAL A 147 -3.02 -11.32 -0.30
N THR A 148 -4.08 -11.01 -1.05
CA THR A 148 -5.17 -11.96 -1.36
C THR A 148 -4.66 -13.22 -2.04
N GLU A 149 -3.81 -13.07 -3.05
CA GLU A 149 -3.20 -14.20 -3.77
C GLU A 149 -2.28 -15.02 -2.86
N ALA A 150 -1.49 -14.35 -2.01
CA ALA A 150 -0.63 -15.03 -1.03
C ALA A 150 -1.45 -15.82 0.01
N VAL A 151 -2.62 -15.30 0.41
CA VAL A 151 -3.56 -16.00 1.30
C VAL A 151 -4.12 -17.25 0.62
N HIS A 152 -4.59 -17.16 -0.63
CA HIS A 152 -5.07 -18.32 -1.39
C HIS A 152 -3.97 -19.37 -1.60
N HIS A 153 -2.74 -18.98 -1.97
CA HIS A 153 -1.60 -19.90 -2.02
C HIS A 153 -1.31 -20.56 -0.67
N GLY A 154 -1.39 -19.80 0.42
CA GLY A 154 -1.20 -20.31 1.77
C GLY A 154 -2.23 -21.36 2.16
N MET A 155 -3.51 -21.11 1.87
CA MET A 155 -4.61 -22.05 2.09
C MET A 155 -4.50 -23.28 1.17
N ALA A 156 -4.12 -23.10 -0.09
CA ALA A 156 -3.92 -24.19 -1.05
C ALA A 156 -2.87 -25.20 -0.57
N ARG A 157 -1.73 -24.72 -0.06
CA ARG A 157 -0.66 -25.59 0.49
C ARG A 157 -1.10 -26.40 1.71
N ARG A 158 -2.16 -25.98 2.38
CA ARG A 158 -2.71 -26.63 3.57
C ARG A 158 -3.96 -27.46 3.25
N GLU A 159 -4.39 -27.48 1.98
CA GLU A 159 -5.64 -28.12 1.55
C GLU A 159 -6.88 -27.53 2.25
N LEU A 160 -6.85 -26.21 2.50
CA LEU A 160 -7.91 -25.46 3.19
C LEU A 160 -8.50 -24.35 2.30
N LEU A 161 -8.49 -24.52 0.98
CA LEU A 161 -9.15 -23.57 0.09
C LEU A 161 -10.68 -23.68 0.30
N PRO A 162 -11.38 -22.56 0.51
CA PRO A 162 -12.82 -22.57 0.55
C PRO A 162 -13.40 -22.52 -0.87
N ASP A 163 -14.66 -22.92 -1.03
CA ASP A 163 -15.38 -22.71 -2.29
C ASP A 163 -15.65 -21.21 -2.53
N GLU A 164 -15.90 -20.47 -1.45
CA GLU A 164 -16.16 -19.03 -1.44
C GLU A 164 -15.30 -18.34 -0.37
N HIS A 165 -14.72 -17.18 -0.70
CA HIS A 165 -13.95 -16.38 0.24
C HIS A 165 -14.50 -14.95 0.26
N ASP A 166 -15.16 -14.59 1.36
CA ASP A 166 -15.65 -13.25 1.65
C ASP A 166 -14.52 -12.34 2.12
N VAL A 167 -14.36 -11.19 1.45
CA VAL A 167 -13.30 -10.24 1.74
C VAL A 167 -13.76 -8.78 1.70
N ASP A 168 -13.08 -7.94 2.48
CA ASP A 168 -13.27 -6.50 2.45
C ASP A 168 -12.92 -5.88 1.09
N ALA A 169 -13.46 -4.69 0.83
CA ALA A 169 -13.10 -3.84 -0.31
C ALA A 169 -11.59 -3.66 -0.52
N GLY A 170 -10.78 -3.80 0.54
CA GLY A 170 -9.32 -3.69 0.47
C GLY A 170 -8.62 -4.89 -0.18
N TYR A 171 -9.25 -6.06 -0.21
CA TYR A 171 -8.65 -7.33 -0.66
C TYR A 171 -9.16 -7.78 -2.03
N VAL A 172 -10.13 -7.08 -2.62
CA VAL A 172 -10.76 -7.48 -3.89
C VAL A 172 -10.48 -6.48 -5.00
N THR A 173 -10.07 -7.01 -6.14
CA THR A 173 -10.01 -6.30 -7.41
C THR A 173 -10.51 -7.23 -8.50
N ALA A 174 -10.81 -6.69 -9.68
CA ALA A 174 -11.20 -7.51 -10.84
C ALA A 174 -10.12 -8.56 -11.18
N ALA A 175 -8.84 -8.21 -11.05
CA ALA A 175 -7.74 -9.14 -11.25
C ALA A 175 -7.72 -10.25 -10.19
N HIS A 176 -8.03 -9.93 -8.92
CA HIS A 176 -8.10 -10.95 -7.86
C HIS A 176 -9.27 -11.92 -8.08
N ILE A 177 -10.43 -11.43 -8.53
CA ILE A 177 -11.59 -12.31 -8.80
C ILE A 177 -11.25 -13.32 -9.91
N VAL A 178 -10.65 -12.85 -11.00
CA VAL A 178 -10.21 -13.72 -12.11
C VAL A 178 -9.15 -14.72 -11.63
N THR A 179 -8.13 -14.25 -10.91
CA THR A 179 -7.03 -15.10 -10.43
C THR A 179 -7.51 -16.13 -9.42
N ALA A 180 -8.38 -15.76 -8.47
CA ALA A 180 -8.97 -16.68 -7.50
C ALA A 180 -9.76 -17.81 -8.18
N ARG A 181 -10.57 -17.47 -9.18
CA ARG A 181 -11.33 -18.44 -9.98
C ARG A 181 -10.42 -19.36 -10.77
N ASP A 182 -9.46 -18.81 -11.52
CA ASP A 182 -8.69 -19.59 -12.50
C ASP A 182 -7.56 -20.41 -11.86
N ALA A 183 -6.86 -19.83 -10.88
CA ALA A 183 -5.72 -20.48 -10.24
C ALA A 183 -6.13 -21.33 -9.03
N HIS A 184 -7.19 -20.95 -8.32
CA HIS A 184 -7.57 -21.58 -7.05
C HIS A 184 -8.99 -22.17 -7.03
N ARG A 185 -9.81 -21.92 -8.06
CA ARG A 185 -11.24 -22.31 -8.11
C ARG A 185 -12.04 -21.77 -6.91
N VAL A 186 -11.65 -20.61 -6.40
CA VAL A 186 -12.33 -19.92 -5.29
C VAL A 186 -13.22 -18.82 -5.84
N GLU A 187 -14.47 -18.76 -5.41
CA GLU A 187 -15.32 -17.58 -5.62
C GLU A 187 -14.92 -16.48 -4.63
N LEU A 188 -14.28 -15.42 -5.13
CA LEU A 188 -13.92 -14.27 -4.30
C LEU A 188 -15.13 -13.31 -4.18
N LEU A 189 -15.78 -13.29 -3.02
CA LEU A 189 -16.88 -12.36 -2.75
C LEU A 189 -16.35 -11.11 -2.04
N GLY A 190 -16.67 -9.94 -2.57
CA GLY A 190 -16.25 -8.68 -1.97
C GLY A 190 -16.72 -7.48 -2.80
N PRO A 191 -16.92 -6.31 -2.17
CA PRO A 191 -17.40 -5.11 -2.84
C PRO A 191 -16.29 -4.51 -3.70
N VAL A 192 -16.62 -4.23 -4.96
CA VAL A 192 -15.71 -3.55 -5.89
C VAL A 192 -16.06 -2.07 -5.96
N GLY A 193 -15.06 -1.24 -6.26
CA GLY A 193 -15.25 0.19 -6.45
C GLY A 193 -16.37 0.48 -7.45
N LEU A 194 -17.28 1.38 -7.08
CA LEU A 194 -18.35 1.87 -7.94
C LEU A 194 -17.78 2.39 -9.26
N ASP A 195 -18.63 2.41 -10.28
CA ASP A 195 -18.29 3.00 -11.57
C ASP A 195 -18.25 4.53 -11.46
N THR A 196 -17.18 5.05 -10.86
CA THR A 196 -16.95 6.49 -10.75
C THR A 196 -16.11 6.98 -11.92
N CYS A 197 -16.54 8.08 -12.54
CA CYS A 197 -15.60 8.90 -13.28
C CYS A 197 -14.62 9.51 -12.26
N HIS A 198 -13.33 9.55 -12.60
CA HIS A 198 -12.25 10.10 -11.75
C HIS A 198 -12.68 11.32 -10.90
N GLU A 199 -12.25 11.27 -9.64
CA GLU A 199 -12.53 12.13 -8.49
C GLU A 199 -12.80 13.62 -8.82
N ASN A 200 -13.87 14.12 -8.18
CA ASN A 200 -14.30 15.52 -8.08
C ASN A 200 -15.09 16.10 -9.25
N HIS A 201 -16.35 15.66 -9.37
CA HIS A 201 -17.39 16.52 -9.91
C HIS A 201 -18.69 16.38 -9.13
N ASP A 202 -19.26 17.51 -8.73
CA ASP A 202 -20.65 17.62 -8.30
C ASP A 202 -21.55 17.60 -9.56
N GLY A 203 -22.32 16.52 -9.77
CA GLY A 203 -23.31 16.44 -10.86
C GLY A 203 -23.60 15.04 -11.42
N GLU A 204 -24.53 14.96 -12.37
CA GLU A 204 -24.79 13.76 -13.17
C GLU A 204 -23.71 13.58 -14.25
N HIS A 205 -22.94 12.49 -14.20
CA HIS A 205 -21.89 12.17 -15.17
C HIS A 205 -22.12 10.82 -15.83
N PHE A 206 -21.58 10.67 -17.05
CA PHE A 206 -21.51 9.36 -17.67
C PHE A 206 -20.46 8.50 -16.99
N THR A 207 -20.90 7.36 -16.49
CA THR A 207 -20.05 6.30 -15.96
C THR A 207 -19.43 5.50 -17.11
N GLN A 208 -18.42 4.68 -16.84
CA GLN A 208 -17.77 3.86 -17.87
C GLN A 208 -18.77 2.90 -18.53
N SER A 209 -19.77 2.42 -17.78
CA SER A 209 -20.84 1.54 -18.27
C SER A 209 -21.76 2.19 -19.31
N ALA A 210 -21.72 3.52 -19.46
CA ALA A 210 -22.49 4.21 -20.50
C ALA A 210 -21.84 4.09 -21.90
N PHE A 211 -20.61 3.58 -21.99
CA PHE A 211 -19.89 3.37 -23.24
C PHE A 211 -20.01 1.91 -23.67
N THR A 212 -20.46 1.67 -24.90
CA THR A 212 -20.50 0.33 -25.48
C THR A 212 -19.13 -0.03 -26.03
N VAL A 213 -18.52 -1.11 -25.55
CA VAL A 213 -17.19 -1.55 -25.98
C VAL A 213 -17.31 -2.78 -26.87
N ASP A 214 -16.81 -2.66 -28.10
CA ASP A 214 -16.55 -3.77 -29.01
C ASP A 214 -15.09 -4.18 -28.86
N TRP A 215 -14.87 -5.29 -28.15
CA TRP A 215 -13.55 -5.82 -27.85
C TRP A 215 -12.87 -6.46 -29.07
N ASP A 216 -13.64 -7.03 -29.99
CA ASP A 216 -13.11 -7.74 -31.15
C ASP A 216 -12.65 -6.74 -32.21
N ALA A 217 -13.42 -5.67 -32.42
CA ALA A 217 -13.01 -4.55 -33.29
C ALA A 217 -12.08 -3.54 -32.59
N LYS A 218 -11.82 -3.70 -31.28
CA LYS A 218 -11.08 -2.76 -30.43
C LYS A 218 -11.60 -1.32 -30.56
N LYS A 219 -12.92 -1.15 -30.45
CA LYS A 219 -13.60 0.15 -30.57
C LYS A 219 -14.56 0.37 -29.41
N ALA A 220 -14.75 1.63 -29.03
CA ALA A 220 -15.78 2.01 -28.07
C ALA A 220 -16.74 3.04 -28.71
N VAL A 221 -18.01 2.93 -28.39
CA VAL A 221 -19.08 3.85 -28.81
C VAL A 221 -19.53 4.65 -27.60
N CYS A 222 -19.52 5.98 -27.72
CA CYS A 222 -19.99 6.85 -26.66
C CYS A 222 -21.52 6.90 -26.59
N PRO A 223 -22.12 7.42 -25.49
CA PRO A 223 -23.57 7.57 -25.36
C PRO A 223 -24.24 8.42 -26.45
N GLN A 224 -23.46 9.21 -27.20
CA GLN A 224 -23.92 10.03 -28.33
C GLN A 224 -23.69 9.33 -29.69
N GLY A 225 -23.37 8.03 -29.69
CA GLY A 225 -23.21 7.22 -30.90
C GLY A 225 -21.89 7.41 -31.66
N LYS A 226 -20.94 8.18 -31.12
CA LYS A 226 -19.62 8.40 -31.76
C LYS A 226 -18.67 7.26 -31.46
N VAL A 227 -17.96 6.80 -32.48
CA VAL A 227 -16.99 5.71 -32.41
C VAL A 227 -15.61 6.24 -32.03
N SER A 228 -14.85 5.48 -31.24
CA SER A 228 -13.48 5.80 -30.86
C SER A 228 -12.55 5.89 -32.06
N ALA A 229 -11.63 6.85 -32.03
CA ALA A 229 -10.64 7.08 -33.08
C ALA A 229 -9.38 6.24 -32.91
N SER A 230 -9.03 5.88 -31.67
CA SER A 230 -7.84 5.07 -31.40
C SER A 230 -8.04 4.18 -30.18
N TRP A 231 -7.39 3.03 -30.22
CA TRP A 231 -7.26 2.07 -29.13
C TRP A 231 -5.79 1.71 -28.97
N SER A 232 -5.28 1.77 -27.74
CA SER A 232 -3.89 1.46 -27.44
C SER A 232 -3.78 0.62 -26.18
N ASP A 233 -3.08 -0.49 -26.26
CA ASP A 233 -2.77 -1.31 -25.09
C ASP A 233 -1.54 -0.70 -24.40
N GLN A 234 -1.66 -0.44 -23.10
CA GLN A 234 -0.72 0.30 -22.28
C GLN A 234 -0.54 -0.40 -20.93
N ARG A 235 0.45 0.03 -20.16
CA ARG A 235 0.60 -0.38 -18.75
C ARG A 235 0.60 0.86 -17.86
N LYS A 236 -0.13 0.78 -16.74
CA LYS A 236 0.00 1.79 -15.68
C LYS A 236 1.42 1.75 -15.09
N SER A 237 1.81 2.78 -14.35
CA SER A 237 3.06 2.78 -13.58
C SER A 237 3.14 1.61 -12.58
N SER A 238 1.99 1.11 -12.12
CA SER A 238 1.87 -0.11 -11.31
C SER A 238 2.13 -1.41 -12.07
N GLY A 239 2.37 -1.37 -13.38
CA GLY A 239 2.53 -2.54 -14.24
C GLY A 239 1.23 -3.15 -14.75
N THR A 240 0.07 -2.72 -14.24
CA THR A 240 -1.25 -3.23 -14.62
C THR A 240 -1.53 -2.97 -16.11
N PRO A 241 -1.84 -4.00 -16.92
CA PRO A 241 -2.23 -3.81 -18.32
C PRO A 241 -3.58 -3.09 -18.41
N VAL A 242 -3.69 -2.12 -19.30
CA VAL A 242 -4.91 -1.37 -19.57
C VAL A 242 -5.03 -1.04 -21.04
N SER A 243 -6.26 -0.92 -21.53
CA SER A 243 -6.52 -0.41 -22.86
C SER A 243 -7.00 1.04 -22.77
N ARG A 244 -6.29 1.94 -23.44
CA ARG A 244 -6.62 3.36 -23.51
C ARG A 244 -7.29 3.67 -24.83
N VAL A 245 -8.50 4.19 -24.74
CA VAL A 245 -9.36 4.51 -25.87
C VAL A 245 -9.52 6.03 -25.95
N HIS A 246 -9.36 6.59 -27.15
CA HIS A 246 -9.53 8.02 -27.39
C HIS A 246 -10.59 8.30 -28.45
N PHE A 247 -11.35 9.36 -28.21
CA PHE A 247 -12.28 9.94 -29.18
C PHE A 247 -11.63 11.15 -29.86
N THR A 248 -12.12 11.52 -31.05
CA THR A 248 -11.58 12.69 -31.76
C THR A 248 -11.88 13.98 -30.99
N ALA A 249 -10.98 14.96 -31.06
CA ALA A 249 -11.23 16.28 -30.48
C ALA A 249 -12.41 16.97 -31.15
N GLN A 250 -12.60 16.77 -32.46
CA GLN A 250 -13.69 17.36 -33.24
C GLN A 250 -15.07 16.86 -32.77
N ASP A 251 -15.28 15.55 -32.66
CA ASP A 251 -16.54 14.99 -32.18
C ASP A 251 -16.82 15.40 -30.73
N CYS A 252 -15.76 15.49 -29.91
CA CYS A 252 -15.90 15.88 -28.51
C CYS A 252 -16.12 17.37 -28.32
N ALA A 253 -15.60 18.24 -29.20
CA ALA A 253 -15.70 19.69 -29.08
C ALA A 253 -17.14 20.17 -29.35
N ALA A 254 -17.81 19.57 -30.33
CA ALA A 254 -19.19 19.86 -30.70
C ALA A 254 -20.23 19.12 -29.82
N CYS A 255 -19.80 18.33 -28.84
CA CYS A 255 -20.70 17.48 -28.05
C CYS A 255 -21.46 18.30 -26.99
N PRO A 256 -22.80 18.30 -26.98
CA PRO A 256 -23.60 19.08 -26.02
C PRO A 256 -23.44 18.57 -24.57
N VAL A 257 -23.19 17.27 -24.41
CA VAL A 257 -23.00 16.62 -23.10
C VAL A 257 -21.52 16.55 -22.69
N ARG A 258 -20.64 17.33 -23.35
CA ARG A 258 -19.20 17.35 -23.07
C ARG A 258 -18.91 17.61 -21.58
N GLY A 259 -19.68 18.46 -20.90
CA GLY A 259 -19.52 18.76 -19.48
C GLY A 259 -19.74 17.55 -18.56
N LYS A 260 -20.62 16.62 -18.95
CA LYS A 260 -20.97 15.40 -18.20
C LYS A 260 -20.09 14.19 -18.56
N CYS A 261 -19.18 14.33 -19.54
CA CYS A 261 -18.39 13.23 -20.13
C CYS A 261 -16.96 13.17 -19.56
N THR A 262 -16.25 12.05 -19.82
CA THR A 262 -14.91 11.79 -19.26
C THR A 262 -13.88 12.86 -19.60
N ARG A 263 -12.85 13.05 -18.76
CA ARG A 263 -11.76 14.01 -19.02
C ARG A 263 -10.66 13.44 -19.91
N ALA A 264 -10.12 14.31 -20.77
CA ALA A 264 -8.91 14.05 -21.53
C ALA A 264 -7.69 14.52 -20.72
N SER A 265 -6.54 13.88 -20.90
CA SER A 265 -5.29 14.29 -20.24
C SER A 265 -4.49 15.33 -21.05
N ASN A 266 -4.80 15.53 -22.33
CA ASN A 266 -4.18 16.53 -23.19
C ASN A 266 -5.16 17.05 -24.26
N GLY A 267 -4.84 18.20 -24.88
CA GLY A 267 -5.68 18.83 -25.91
C GLY A 267 -5.57 18.22 -27.31
N LYS A 268 -4.64 17.28 -27.52
CA LYS A 268 -4.44 16.58 -28.81
C LYS A 268 -5.58 15.60 -29.10
N TRP A 269 -6.14 14.99 -28.06
CA TRP A 269 -7.23 14.03 -28.15
C TRP A 269 -8.51 14.61 -27.54
N GLY A 270 -9.66 14.09 -27.98
CA GLY A 270 -10.93 14.34 -27.31
C GLY A 270 -11.01 13.62 -25.96
N ARG A 271 -12.21 13.27 -25.51
CA ARG A 271 -12.39 12.51 -24.27
C ARG A 271 -11.70 11.14 -24.38
N SER A 272 -11.30 10.57 -23.23
CA SER A 272 -10.61 9.28 -23.18
C SER A 272 -11.26 8.32 -22.18
N LEU A 273 -11.13 7.03 -22.44
CA LEU A 273 -11.60 5.94 -21.59
C LEU A 273 -10.42 5.01 -21.29
N THR A 274 -10.35 4.50 -20.06
CA THR A 274 -9.35 3.51 -19.65
C THR A 274 -10.09 2.24 -19.25
N LEU A 275 -9.82 1.14 -19.94
CA LEU A 275 -10.45 -0.15 -19.74
C LEU A 275 -9.44 -1.13 -19.16
N LEU A 276 -9.89 -2.03 -18.28
CA LEU A 276 -9.12 -3.21 -17.89
C LEU A 276 -9.08 -4.23 -19.04
N PRO A 277 -8.22 -5.26 -18.98
CA PRO A 277 -8.30 -6.39 -19.91
C PRO A 277 -9.73 -6.95 -19.96
N ARG A 278 -10.16 -7.42 -21.14
CA ARG A 278 -11.55 -7.83 -21.43
C ARG A 278 -12.20 -8.60 -20.30
N GLU A 279 -11.56 -9.69 -19.87
CA GLU A 279 -12.08 -10.57 -18.82
C GLU A 279 -12.23 -9.85 -17.47
N GLN A 280 -11.20 -9.12 -17.04
CA GLN A 280 -11.24 -8.34 -15.81
C GLN A 280 -12.33 -7.25 -15.87
N GLN A 281 -12.48 -6.59 -17.02
CA GLN A 281 -13.50 -5.56 -17.21
C GLN A 281 -14.92 -6.15 -17.14
N GLN A 282 -15.16 -7.29 -17.79
CA GLN A 282 -16.44 -7.99 -17.74
C GLN A 282 -16.80 -8.44 -16.33
N VAL A 283 -15.84 -9.02 -15.59
CA VAL A 283 -16.04 -9.42 -14.19
C VAL A 283 -16.32 -8.21 -13.29
N LEU A 284 -15.61 -7.09 -13.51
CA LEU A 284 -15.85 -5.85 -12.78
C LEU A 284 -17.28 -5.33 -13.01
N ASP A 285 -17.72 -5.29 -14.26
CA ASP A 285 -19.04 -4.78 -14.63
C ASP A 285 -20.16 -5.69 -14.11
N GLN A 286 -19.97 -7.02 -14.19
CA GLN A 286 -20.87 -7.99 -13.60
C GLN A 286 -20.97 -7.80 -12.08
N ARG A 287 -19.84 -7.75 -11.36
CA ARG A 287 -19.84 -7.60 -9.90
C ARG A 287 -20.46 -6.27 -9.45
N ARG A 288 -20.27 -5.20 -10.23
CA ARG A 288 -20.95 -3.90 -10.01
C ARG A 288 -22.47 -3.98 -10.18
N GLN A 289 -22.98 -4.84 -11.05
CA GLN A 289 -24.42 -5.08 -11.18
C GLN A 289 -24.93 -5.94 -10.03
N GLU A 290 -24.23 -7.04 -9.72
CA GLU A 290 -24.58 -7.97 -8.64
C GLU A 290 -24.66 -7.25 -7.28
N GLN A 291 -23.68 -6.41 -6.93
CA GLN A 291 -23.66 -5.71 -5.64
C GLN A 291 -24.81 -4.72 -5.41
N ARG A 292 -25.57 -4.39 -6.47
CA ARG A 292 -26.80 -3.56 -6.35
C ARG A 292 -28.02 -4.39 -5.93
N THR A 293 -27.96 -5.71 -6.10
CA THR A 293 -29.06 -6.61 -5.77
C THR A 293 -29.13 -6.89 -4.27
N GLU A 294 -30.33 -7.05 -3.74
CA GLU A 294 -30.53 -7.44 -2.33
C GLU A 294 -29.99 -8.84 -2.04
N ALA A 295 -30.02 -9.74 -3.02
CA ALA A 295 -29.47 -11.09 -2.89
C ALA A 295 -27.96 -11.06 -2.61
N TRP A 296 -27.21 -10.21 -3.32
CA TRP A 296 -25.78 -10.07 -3.10
C TRP A 296 -25.48 -9.44 -1.74
N LYS A 297 -26.22 -8.40 -1.34
CA LYS A 297 -26.05 -7.76 -0.02
C LYS A 297 -26.26 -8.76 1.10
N LYS A 298 -27.36 -9.53 1.03
CA LYS A 298 -27.66 -10.58 2.01
C LYS A 298 -26.57 -11.66 2.08
N ARG A 299 -25.99 -12.04 0.93
CA ARG A 299 -24.87 -12.99 0.88
C ARG A 299 -23.63 -12.41 1.56
N TYR A 300 -23.29 -11.15 1.25
CA TYR A 300 -22.12 -10.46 1.79
C TYR A 300 -22.27 -10.03 3.28
N ASP A 301 -23.49 -9.95 3.80
CA ASP A 301 -23.77 -9.56 5.18
C ASP A 301 -23.14 -10.51 6.22
N ILE A 302 -22.78 -11.73 5.83
CA ILE A 302 -22.04 -12.69 6.69
C ILE A 302 -20.75 -12.10 7.26
N ARG A 303 -20.11 -11.19 6.51
CA ARG A 303 -18.89 -10.48 6.92
C ARG A 303 -19.14 -9.50 8.07
N ALA A 304 -20.36 -8.99 8.25
CA ALA A 304 -20.68 -8.06 9.34
C ALA A 304 -20.51 -8.70 10.74
N GLY A 305 -20.38 -10.03 10.79
CA GLY A 305 -20.39 -10.79 12.03
C GLY A 305 -21.81 -10.99 12.56
N PRO A 306 -22.00 -11.88 13.54
CA PRO A 306 -23.25 -12.02 14.27
C PRO A 306 -23.57 -10.82 15.17
#